data_AF-A0A6V8Q4V0-F1
#
_entry.id   AF-A0A6V8Q4V0-F1
#
_cell.length_a   1.000
_cell.length_b   1.000
_cell.length_c   1.000
_cell.angle_alpha   90.00
_cell.angle_beta   90.00
_cell.angle_gamma   90.00
#
_symmetry.space_group_name_H-M   'P 1'
#
loop_
_entity.id
_entity.type
_entity.pdbx_description
1 polymer ?
#
loop_
_entity_poly.entity_id
_entity_poly.type
_entity_poly.pdbx_seq_one_letter_code
_entity_poly.pdbx_strand_id
1 'polypeptide(L)'
;LLFFYPHLPIHLSCRGGIPRDMGLSPDGRHLGFKLREVWLGGQNITQEVRLVQEFYSWEEDERGPFRWAASESLLALPIKEGRGETRVVLEVEPLLDEDEVVFSLNGLERGRFRIQGCQKVELNLPLLEGRTDVYQRWLINSTGTILTPEVYAADRGFQSLDQGQFDRAEEVFGACGASVLIKKEMLEDVGLFEDKFFMYYEDVDLFWRARLRGWQIMYEPRSVVRHIHCGSSQEWSPLFTYHVLRNRLLMILRGGWPSLVFKSWLKYYLSLALLIVLTLRSVILRRGKADEYLGLRVRVAADLLLRLPGQLVQRFTIRRRRGVHDREIARWIARP
;
A
#
# COMPACT_ATOMS: atom_id res chain seq x y z
N LEU A 1 9.74 7.32 9.34
CA LEU A 1 8.48 8.07 9.11
C LEU A 1 7.35 7.43 9.89
N LEU A 2 6.62 8.21 10.68
CA LEU A 2 5.37 7.80 11.31
C LEU A 2 4.20 8.46 10.58
N PHE A 3 3.02 7.82 10.60
CA PHE A 3 1.80 8.51 10.17
C PHE A 3 1.57 9.76 11.03
N PHE A 4 0.94 10.78 10.46
CA PHE A 4 0.83 12.09 11.09
C PHE A 4 0.12 12.06 12.46
N TYR A 5 -0.97 11.29 12.55
CA TYR A 5 -1.73 11.12 13.79
C TYR A 5 -1.35 9.82 14.50
N PRO A 6 -1.41 9.79 15.84
CA PRO A 6 -1.47 8.52 16.57
C PRO A 6 -2.80 7.83 16.27
N HIS A 7 -2.84 6.51 16.43
CA HIS A 7 -4.03 5.72 16.15
C HIS A 7 -4.47 4.90 17.37
N LEU A 8 -5.76 4.59 17.43
CA LEU A 8 -6.36 3.67 18.38
C LEU A 8 -6.53 2.30 17.72
N PRO A 9 -5.73 1.29 18.08
CA PRO A 9 -5.84 -0.06 17.53
C PRO A 9 -7.04 -0.79 18.14
N ILE A 10 -8.04 -1.10 17.33
CA ILE A 10 -9.23 -1.87 17.70
C ILE A 10 -9.14 -3.25 17.03
N HIS A 11 -9.09 -4.29 17.86
CA HIS A 11 -9.19 -5.67 17.42
C HIS A 11 -10.66 -6.02 17.23
N LEU A 12 -10.97 -6.61 16.09
CA LEU A 12 -12.29 -7.14 15.77
C LEU A 12 -12.17 -8.65 15.59
N SER A 13 -12.96 -9.38 16.37
CA SER A 13 -13.06 -10.83 16.22
C SER A 13 -14.48 -11.29 15.99
N CYS A 14 -14.65 -12.33 15.16
CA CYS A 14 -15.92 -13.00 14.92
C CYS A 14 -15.66 -14.48 14.57
N ARG A 15 -16.71 -15.27 14.31
CA ARG A 15 -16.52 -16.68 13.97
C ARG A 15 -15.86 -16.83 12.60
N GLY A 16 -16.45 -16.20 11.59
CA GLY A 16 -15.99 -16.27 10.21
C GLY A 16 -15.74 -17.68 9.66
N GLY A 17 -15.02 -17.75 8.55
CA GLY A 17 -14.49 -18.99 7.97
C GLY A 17 -14.35 -18.91 6.45
N ILE A 18 -14.13 -20.04 5.80
CA ILE A 18 -13.93 -20.11 4.35
C ILE A 18 -15.28 -20.37 3.65
N PRO A 19 -15.81 -19.44 2.82
CA PRO A 19 -17.12 -19.60 2.19
C PRO A 19 -17.26 -20.86 1.34
N ARG A 20 -16.17 -21.27 0.68
CA ARG A 20 -16.10 -22.52 -0.09
C ARG A 20 -16.37 -23.76 0.74
N ASP A 21 -15.80 -23.82 1.93
CA ASP A 21 -15.91 -24.99 2.82
C ASP A 21 -17.31 -25.07 3.45
N MET A 22 -18.02 -23.94 3.50
CA MET A 22 -19.40 -23.83 3.96
C MET A 22 -20.44 -24.00 2.83
N GLY A 23 -20.01 -24.12 1.58
CA GLY A 23 -20.90 -24.19 0.42
C GLY A 23 -21.62 -22.88 0.07
N LEU A 24 -21.14 -21.75 0.59
CA LEU A 24 -21.76 -20.42 0.37
C LEU A 24 -21.31 -19.78 -0.95
N SER A 25 -20.05 -19.95 -1.33
CA SER A 25 -19.42 -19.30 -2.48
C SER A 25 -18.14 -20.03 -2.89
N PRO A 26 -17.68 -19.97 -4.16
CA PRO A 26 -16.39 -20.51 -4.54
C PRO A 26 -15.17 -19.79 -3.91
N ASP A 27 -15.38 -18.73 -3.12
CA ASP A 27 -14.32 -17.97 -2.46
C ASP A 27 -13.54 -18.81 -1.44
N GLY A 28 -12.20 -18.82 -1.59
CA GLY A 28 -11.27 -19.58 -0.74
C GLY A 28 -10.58 -18.74 0.35
N ARG A 29 -10.96 -17.47 0.51
CA ARG A 29 -10.43 -16.59 1.57
C ARG A 29 -11.09 -16.90 2.91
N HIS A 30 -10.40 -16.56 4.00
CA HIS A 30 -10.97 -16.65 5.34
C HIS A 30 -11.71 -15.35 5.67
N LEU A 31 -13.05 -15.36 5.59
CA LEU A 31 -13.88 -14.17 5.69
C LEU A 31 -14.65 -14.14 7.01
N GLY A 32 -14.76 -12.96 7.63
CA GLY A 32 -15.52 -12.73 8.85
C GLY A 32 -16.76 -11.88 8.58
N PHE A 33 -16.54 -10.59 8.33
CA PHE A 33 -17.59 -9.62 8.04
C PHE A 33 -17.13 -8.61 6.99
N LYS A 34 -18.07 -7.99 6.29
CA LYS A 34 -17.82 -6.82 5.44
C LYS A 34 -17.80 -5.58 6.32
N LEU A 35 -16.81 -4.71 6.11
CA LEU A 35 -16.74 -3.36 6.65
C LEU A 35 -17.01 -2.36 5.53
N ARG A 36 -18.05 -1.53 5.69
CA ARG A 36 -18.44 -0.53 4.67
C ARG A 36 -17.99 0.86 5.05
N GLU A 37 -18.40 1.30 6.23
CA GLU A 37 -18.14 2.65 6.71
C GLU A 37 -17.67 2.62 8.15
N VAL A 38 -16.81 3.60 8.46
CA VAL A 38 -16.35 3.88 9.81
C VAL A 38 -16.62 5.34 10.12
N TRP A 39 -17.33 5.58 11.22
CA TRP A 39 -17.66 6.92 11.70
C TRP A 39 -17.06 7.14 13.08
N LEU A 40 -16.57 8.35 13.31
CA LEU A 40 -16.08 8.82 14.60
C LEU A 40 -16.75 10.15 14.91
N GLY A 41 -17.50 10.21 16.02
CA GLY A 41 -18.23 11.42 16.44
C GLY A 41 -19.22 11.96 15.40
N GLY A 42 -19.75 11.09 14.54
CA GLY A 42 -20.69 11.48 13.48
C GLY A 42 -20.04 11.92 12.17
N GLN A 43 -18.70 11.92 12.06
CA GLN A 43 -18.00 12.13 10.80
C GLN A 43 -17.58 10.79 10.18
N ASN A 44 -17.83 10.60 8.88
CA ASN A 44 -17.33 9.45 8.13
C ASN A 44 -15.81 9.61 7.95
N ILE A 45 -15.05 8.67 8.52
CA ILE A 45 -13.59 8.65 8.49
C ILE A 45 -13.06 7.40 7.76
N THR A 46 -13.90 6.70 7.00
CA THR A 46 -13.57 5.40 6.37
C THR A 46 -12.25 5.42 5.58
N GLN A 47 -11.96 6.51 4.87
CA GLN A 47 -10.73 6.67 4.08
C GLN A 47 -9.49 7.01 4.95
N GLU A 48 -9.71 7.48 6.17
CA GLU A 48 -8.65 7.82 7.12
C GLU A 48 -8.25 6.64 8.01
N VAL A 49 -9.17 5.67 8.21
CA VAL A 49 -8.89 4.45 8.98
C VAL A 49 -7.78 3.65 8.33
N ARG A 50 -6.91 3.11 9.17
CA ARG A 50 -5.84 2.20 8.74
C ARG A 50 -6.23 0.77 9.06
N LEU A 51 -6.23 -0.08 8.04
CA LEU A 51 -6.56 -1.49 8.16
C LEU A 51 -5.26 -2.27 8.32
N VAL A 52 -4.85 -2.47 9.57
CA VAL A 52 -3.49 -2.88 9.94
C VAL A 52 -3.25 -4.37 9.67
N GLN A 53 -4.23 -5.22 9.94
CA GLN A 53 -4.13 -6.68 9.73
C GLN A 53 -5.44 -7.28 9.25
N GLU A 54 -5.31 -8.23 8.31
CA GLU A 54 -6.39 -9.14 7.86
C GLU A 54 -7.63 -8.45 7.27
N PHE A 55 -7.40 -7.43 6.42
CA PHE A 55 -8.42 -6.85 5.56
C PHE A 55 -8.07 -7.07 4.09
N TYR A 56 -9.09 -7.38 3.29
CA TYR A 56 -8.95 -7.60 1.87
C TYR A 56 -9.17 -6.32 1.06
N SER A 57 -8.94 -6.42 -0.26
CA SER A 57 -9.12 -5.30 -1.19
C SER A 57 -10.56 -4.80 -1.25
N TRP A 58 -10.74 -3.58 -1.77
CA TRP A 58 -12.07 -3.03 -2.02
C TRP A 58 -12.85 -3.92 -2.99
N GLU A 59 -14.10 -4.18 -2.63
CA GLU A 59 -15.12 -4.85 -3.44
C GLU A 59 -16.39 -3.99 -3.43
N GLU A 60 -17.32 -4.28 -4.32
CA GLU A 60 -18.56 -3.53 -4.46
C GLU A 60 -19.74 -4.49 -4.68
N ASP A 61 -20.85 -4.20 -4.02
CA ASP A 61 -22.13 -4.86 -4.24
C ASP A 61 -23.26 -3.83 -4.40
N GLU A 62 -24.52 -4.27 -4.39
CA GLU A 62 -25.68 -3.39 -4.59
C GLU A 62 -25.79 -2.26 -3.56
N ARG A 63 -25.13 -2.39 -2.39
CA ARG A 63 -25.11 -1.38 -1.32
C ARG A 63 -23.88 -0.47 -1.40
N GLY A 64 -23.01 -0.67 -2.38
CA GLY A 64 -21.80 0.11 -2.60
C GLY A 64 -20.52 -0.57 -2.12
N PRO A 65 -19.43 0.19 -1.97
CA PRO A 65 -18.11 -0.36 -1.71
C PRO A 65 -17.97 -0.90 -0.29
N PHE A 66 -17.22 -1.97 -0.14
CA PHE A 66 -16.90 -2.59 1.15
C PHE A 66 -15.52 -3.26 1.10
N ARG A 67 -15.02 -3.65 2.27
CA ARG A 67 -13.86 -4.54 2.40
C ARG A 67 -14.21 -5.70 3.29
N TRP A 68 -13.80 -6.90 2.91
CA TRP A 68 -13.84 -8.03 3.82
C TRP A 68 -12.78 -7.88 4.91
N ALA A 69 -13.15 -8.18 6.15
CA ALA A 69 -12.25 -8.51 7.25
C ALA A 69 -12.22 -10.02 7.44
N ALA A 70 -11.09 -10.58 7.88
CA ALA A 70 -11.06 -11.95 8.37
C ALA A 70 -11.74 -12.06 9.75
N SER A 71 -11.77 -13.27 10.32
CA SER A 71 -12.34 -13.53 11.65
C SER A 71 -11.57 -12.85 12.77
N GLU A 72 -10.30 -12.54 12.56
CA GLU A 72 -9.44 -11.80 13.48
C GLU A 72 -8.81 -10.68 12.66
N SER A 73 -9.12 -9.44 12.98
CA SER A 73 -8.65 -8.29 12.22
C SER A 73 -8.33 -7.10 13.12
N LEU A 74 -7.42 -6.24 12.65
CA LEU A 74 -6.97 -5.06 13.40
C LEU A 74 -7.17 -3.81 12.57
N LEU A 75 -8.05 -2.93 13.03
CA LEU A 75 -8.19 -1.59 12.48
C LEU A 75 -7.57 -0.57 13.43
N ALA A 76 -7.12 0.56 12.90
CA ALA A 76 -6.50 1.63 13.66
C ALA A 76 -7.17 2.95 13.31
N LEU A 77 -7.86 3.54 14.29
CA LEU A 77 -8.59 4.79 14.13
C LEU A 77 -7.67 5.98 14.38
N PRO A 78 -7.55 6.97 13.48
CA PRO A 78 -6.73 8.15 13.73
C PRO A 78 -7.34 9.01 14.85
N ILE A 79 -6.51 9.39 15.83
CA ILE A 79 -6.91 10.31 16.90
C ILE A 79 -6.35 11.70 16.58
N LYS A 80 -7.24 12.64 16.27
CA LYS A 80 -6.91 14.05 16.01
C LYS A 80 -7.05 14.85 17.31
N GLU A 81 -6.09 15.72 17.60
CA GLU A 81 -6.11 16.59 18.79
C GLU A 81 -7.43 17.38 18.87
N GLY A 82 -8.02 17.46 20.07
CA GLY A 82 -9.28 18.18 20.32
C GLY A 82 -10.57 17.38 20.10
N ARG A 83 -10.50 16.13 19.63
CA ARG A 83 -11.68 15.23 19.56
C ARG A 83 -11.82 14.41 20.83
N GLY A 84 -12.67 14.84 21.76
CA GLY A 84 -13.17 14.02 22.87
C GLY A 84 -14.25 13.00 22.44
N GLU A 85 -14.28 12.62 21.17
CA GLU A 85 -15.41 11.91 20.56
C GLU A 85 -15.30 10.40 20.74
N THR A 86 -15.92 9.89 21.80
CA THR A 86 -15.85 8.49 22.23
C THR A 86 -16.66 7.53 21.35
N ARG A 87 -17.50 8.05 20.46
CA ARG A 87 -18.48 7.28 19.69
C ARG A 87 -17.90 6.82 18.35
N VAL A 88 -17.62 5.52 18.25
CA VAL A 88 -17.23 4.85 17.00
C VAL A 88 -18.43 4.09 16.47
N VAL A 89 -18.76 4.26 15.19
CA VAL A 89 -19.81 3.48 14.52
C VAL A 89 -19.21 2.76 13.32
N LEU A 90 -19.34 1.44 13.28
CA LEU A 90 -18.96 0.62 12.12
C LEU A 90 -20.22 0.13 11.42
N GLU A 91 -20.28 0.31 10.11
CA GLU A 91 -21.28 -0.37 9.28
C GLU A 91 -20.73 -1.72 8.82
N VAL A 92 -21.33 -2.79 9.33
CA VAL A 92 -20.84 -4.16 9.18
C VAL A 92 -21.94 -5.10 8.68
N GLU A 93 -21.53 -6.16 7.99
CA GLU A 93 -22.41 -7.23 7.49
C GLU A 93 -21.68 -8.57 7.65
N PRO A 94 -22.23 -9.56 8.39
CA PRO A 94 -21.56 -10.83 8.62
C PRO A 94 -21.46 -11.67 7.35
N LEU A 95 -20.47 -12.58 7.28
CA LEU A 95 -20.47 -13.66 6.30
C LEU A 95 -21.63 -14.63 6.52
N LEU A 96 -21.85 -15.00 7.78
CA LEU A 96 -22.89 -15.94 8.20
C LEU A 96 -24.24 -15.22 8.33
N ASP A 97 -25.35 -15.96 8.29
CA ASP A 97 -26.69 -15.39 8.50
C ASP A 97 -26.78 -14.59 9.81
N GLU A 98 -26.02 -15.03 10.80
CA GLU A 98 -25.87 -14.38 12.09
C GLU A 98 -24.49 -14.66 12.68
N ASP A 99 -23.84 -13.61 13.20
CA ASP A 99 -22.55 -13.73 13.89
C ASP A 99 -22.47 -12.76 15.08
N GLU A 100 -21.45 -12.92 15.92
CA GLU A 100 -21.09 -11.95 16.94
C GLU A 100 -19.75 -11.31 16.59
N VAL A 101 -19.71 -9.98 16.54
CA VAL A 101 -18.46 -9.24 16.44
C VAL A 101 -18.08 -8.71 17.81
N VAL A 102 -16.92 -9.13 18.28
CA VAL A 102 -16.30 -8.71 19.53
C VAL A 102 -15.27 -7.64 19.23
N PHE A 103 -15.36 -6.54 19.97
CA PHE A 103 -14.47 -5.39 19.87
C PHE A 103 -13.56 -5.41 21.08
N SER A 104 -12.26 -5.53 20.83
CA SER A 104 -11.25 -5.55 21.89
C SER A 104 -10.26 -4.41 21.73
N LEU A 105 -9.92 -3.76 22.84
CA LEU A 105 -8.92 -2.71 22.91
C LEU A 105 -7.85 -3.12 23.92
N ASN A 106 -6.59 -3.24 23.45
CA ASN A 106 -5.45 -3.66 24.28
C ASN A 106 -5.71 -4.99 25.01
N GLY A 107 -6.32 -5.97 24.31
CA GLY A 107 -6.63 -7.29 24.84
C GLY A 107 -7.86 -7.37 25.77
N LEU A 108 -8.57 -6.26 25.99
CA LEU A 108 -9.79 -6.23 26.79
C LEU A 108 -11.01 -6.08 25.89
N GLU A 109 -11.99 -6.97 26.04
CA GLU A 109 -13.31 -6.84 25.40
C GLU A 109 -13.98 -5.54 25.86
N ARG A 110 -14.39 -4.71 24.89
CA ARG A 110 -15.08 -3.43 25.08
C ARG A 110 -16.52 -3.46 24.62
N GLY A 111 -16.87 -4.41 23.76
CA GLY A 111 -18.23 -4.63 23.32
C GLY A 111 -18.35 -5.91 22.52
N ARG A 112 -19.54 -6.49 22.56
CA ARG A 112 -19.94 -7.66 21.78
C ARG A 112 -21.29 -7.36 21.17
N PHE A 113 -21.38 -7.51 19.87
CA PHE A 113 -22.57 -7.15 19.13
C PHE A 113 -22.98 -8.29 18.22
N ARG A 114 -24.21 -8.73 18.40
CA ARG A 114 -24.86 -9.67 17.50
C ARG A 114 -25.19 -8.93 16.20
N ILE A 115 -24.73 -9.46 15.08
CA ILE A 115 -24.92 -8.88 13.75
C ILE A 115 -25.74 -9.82 12.88
N GLN A 116 -26.79 -9.27 12.25
CA GLN A 116 -27.64 -9.97 11.30
C GLN A 116 -27.90 -9.06 10.09
N GLY A 117 -27.39 -9.47 8.93
CA GLY A 117 -27.37 -8.61 7.75
C GLY A 117 -26.55 -7.32 7.96
N CYS A 118 -26.79 -6.33 7.11
CA CYS A 118 -26.05 -5.06 7.15
C CYS A 118 -26.62 -4.13 8.23
N GLN A 119 -25.81 -3.79 9.23
CA GLN A 119 -26.23 -2.95 10.35
C GLN A 119 -25.09 -2.06 10.86
N LYS A 120 -25.46 -0.99 11.57
CA LYS A 120 -24.51 -0.10 12.25
C LYS A 120 -24.31 -0.56 13.69
N VAL A 121 -23.06 -0.85 14.04
CA VAL A 121 -22.64 -1.22 15.40
C VAL A 121 -21.94 -0.04 16.03
N GLU A 122 -22.40 0.34 17.22
CA GLU A 122 -21.89 1.50 17.95
C GLU A 122 -21.06 1.07 19.16
N LEU A 123 -19.81 1.50 19.19
CA LEU A 123 -18.89 1.30 20.30
C LEU A 123 -18.61 2.65 20.96
N ASN A 124 -19.01 2.76 22.23
CA ASN A 124 -18.64 3.89 23.07
C ASN A 124 -17.31 3.60 23.77
N LEU A 125 -16.30 4.41 23.47
CA LEU A 125 -14.95 4.33 23.99
C LEU A 125 -14.70 5.49 24.96
N PRO A 126 -15.17 5.40 26.22
CA PRO A 126 -15.02 6.47 27.23
C PRO A 126 -13.54 6.83 27.54
N LEU A 127 -12.59 6.04 27.02
CA LEU A 127 -11.15 6.23 27.15
C LEU A 127 -10.60 7.50 26.49
N LEU A 128 -11.41 8.25 25.73
CA LEU A 128 -11.01 9.56 25.20
C LEU A 128 -11.19 10.71 26.20
N GLU A 129 -11.76 10.46 27.38
CA GLU A 129 -11.82 11.42 28.49
C GLU A 129 -10.45 11.50 29.21
N GLY A 130 -9.47 12.13 28.55
CA GLY A 130 -8.26 12.65 29.19
C GLY A 130 -7.08 11.68 29.40
N ARG A 131 -7.15 10.41 28.97
CA ARG A 131 -6.01 9.46 28.99
C ARG A 131 -5.84 8.66 27.69
N THR A 132 -5.97 9.34 26.56
CA THR A 132 -5.82 8.72 25.23
C THR A 132 -4.42 8.17 24.98
N ASP A 133 -3.41 8.75 25.60
CA ASP A 133 -1.99 8.51 25.34
C ASP A 133 -1.59 7.06 25.65
N VAL A 134 -2.27 6.43 26.61
CA VAL A 134 -2.00 5.05 27.04
C VAL A 134 -2.43 4.03 25.97
N TYR A 135 -3.48 4.33 25.23
CA TYR A 135 -4.07 3.42 24.23
C TYR A 135 -3.63 3.73 22.81
N GLN A 136 -3.16 4.95 22.57
CA GLN A 136 -2.61 5.36 21.30
C GLN A 136 -1.35 4.58 20.95
N ARG A 137 -1.24 4.24 19.67
CA ARG A 137 -0.03 3.69 19.07
C ARG A 137 0.32 4.48 17.84
N TRP A 138 1.61 4.65 17.60
CA TRP A 138 2.08 5.17 16.33
C TRP A 138 2.02 4.06 15.30
N LEU A 139 1.67 4.43 14.07
CA LEU A 139 1.81 3.55 12.92
C LEU A 139 3.04 3.98 12.15
N ILE A 140 3.84 3.00 11.76
CA ILE A 140 4.96 3.18 10.86
C ILE A 140 4.40 3.54 9.48
N ASN A 141 4.81 4.68 8.95
CA ASN A 141 4.57 5.03 7.55
C ASN A 141 5.69 4.48 6.67
N SER A 142 6.96 4.65 7.05
CA SER A 142 8.09 4.08 6.31
C SER A 142 9.35 4.06 7.14
N THR A 143 10.07 2.93 7.16
CA THR A 143 11.43 2.80 7.71
C THR A 143 12.48 2.55 6.62
N GLY A 144 12.13 2.87 5.37
CA GLY A 144 12.93 2.61 4.18
C GLY A 144 12.08 1.98 3.08
N THR A 145 12.70 1.76 1.92
CA THR A 145 12.04 1.13 0.77
C THR A 145 12.42 -0.35 0.69
N ILE A 146 11.44 -1.20 0.37
CA ILE A 146 11.65 -2.58 -0.05
C ILE A 146 11.19 -2.75 -1.51
N LEU A 147 11.79 -3.72 -2.20
CA LEU A 147 11.39 -4.10 -3.55
C LEU A 147 10.75 -5.48 -3.54
N THR A 148 9.55 -5.62 -4.08
CA THR A 148 8.88 -6.92 -4.26
C THR A 148 9.58 -7.76 -5.33
N PRO A 149 9.28 -9.06 -5.49
CA PRO A 149 9.84 -9.88 -6.58
C PRO A 149 9.57 -9.30 -7.98
N GLU A 150 8.43 -8.64 -8.19
CA GLU A 150 8.09 -7.88 -9.40
C GLU A 150 8.71 -6.48 -9.48
N VAL A 151 9.54 -6.13 -8.51
CA VAL A 151 10.22 -4.84 -8.40
C VAL A 151 9.22 -3.69 -8.26
N TYR A 152 8.10 -3.93 -7.56
CA TYR A 152 7.32 -2.83 -7.00
C TYR A 152 8.05 -2.29 -5.78
N ALA A 153 8.06 -0.97 -5.63
CA ALA A 153 8.55 -0.33 -4.42
C ALA A 153 7.41 -0.31 -3.40
N ALA A 154 7.73 -0.68 -2.16
CA ALA A 154 6.83 -0.57 -1.03
C ALA A 154 7.59 -0.01 0.16
N ASP A 155 6.85 0.61 1.09
CA ASP A 155 7.42 1.12 2.31
C ASP A 155 7.64 -0.01 3.33
N ARG A 156 8.84 -0.04 3.88
CA ARG A 156 9.23 -0.99 4.92
C ARG A 156 8.47 -0.65 6.20
N GLY A 157 7.78 -1.65 6.75
CA GLY A 157 6.97 -1.48 7.95
C GLY A 157 5.66 -0.72 7.73
N PHE A 158 5.28 -0.42 6.50
CA PHE A 158 4.06 0.33 6.19
C PHE A 158 2.84 -0.20 6.94
N GLN A 159 2.14 0.71 7.63
CA GLN A 159 0.94 0.44 8.43
C GLN A 159 1.10 -0.52 9.61
N SER A 160 2.32 -0.93 9.96
CA SER A 160 2.55 -1.71 11.20
C SER A 160 2.51 -0.81 12.44
N LEU A 161 2.06 -1.37 13.57
CA LEU A 161 2.17 -0.71 14.87
C LEU A 161 3.64 -0.53 15.23
N ASP A 162 4.02 0.65 15.69
CA ASP A 162 5.35 0.91 16.24
C ASP A 162 5.45 0.28 17.64
N GLN A 163 6.21 -0.81 17.71
CA GLN A 163 6.45 -1.63 18.91
C GLN A 163 7.96 -1.77 19.19
N GLY A 164 8.78 -0.91 18.57
CA GLY A 164 10.25 -0.98 18.66
C GLY A 164 10.90 -1.99 17.70
N GLN A 165 10.13 -2.59 16.79
CA GLN A 165 10.63 -3.56 15.81
C GLN A 165 11.59 -2.94 14.77
N PHE A 166 11.65 -1.61 14.70
CA PHE A 166 12.56 -0.85 13.85
C PHE A 166 13.43 0.13 14.64
N ASP A 167 13.81 -0.20 15.89
CA ASP A 167 14.66 0.65 16.73
C ASP A 167 16.16 0.52 16.45
N ARG A 168 16.53 -0.27 15.44
CA ARG A 168 17.92 -0.49 15.04
C ARG A 168 18.23 0.24 13.73
N ALA A 169 19.31 1.00 13.73
CA ALA A 169 19.88 1.54 12.51
C ALA A 169 20.43 0.42 11.63
N GLU A 170 20.09 0.45 10.35
CA GLU A 170 20.50 -0.57 9.38
C GLU A 170 20.50 -0.05 7.94
N GLU A 171 21.14 -0.79 7.06
CA GLU A 171 21.14 -0.48 5.63
C GLU A 171 19.79 -0.92 5.01
N VAL A 172 19.18 -0.05 4.20
CA VAL A 172 17.88 -0.27 3.53
C VAL A 172 17.99 0.04 2.05
N PHE A 173 17.19 -0.55 1.16
CA PHE A 173 17.37 -0.36 -0.29
C PHE A 173 17.33 1.13 -0.71
N GLY A 174 16.34 1.85 -0.21
CA GLY A 174 16.13 3.27 -0.43
C GLY A 174 15.41 3.88 0.75
N ALA A 175 15.10 5.16 0.66
CA ALA A 175 14.30 5.87 1.66
C ALA A 175 13.20 6.67 0.96
N CYS A 176 12.10 6.95 1.68
CA CYS A 176 11.03 7.79 1.15
C CYS A 176 11.51 9.24 1.03
N GLY A 177 11.39 9.83 -0.16
CA GLY A 177 11.83 11.20 -0.45
C GLY A 177 11.27 12.30 0.48
N ALA A 178 10.18 12.01 1.21
CA ALA A 178 9.59 12.94 2.18
C ALA A 178 10.50 13.26 3.39
N SER A 179 11.47 12.41 3.71
CA SER A 179 12.41 12.65 4.81
C SER A 179 13.73 11.92 4.56
N VAL A 180 14.63 12.56 3.80
CA VAL A 180 15.97 12.04 3.51
C VAL A 180 17.01 13.15 3.63
N LEU A 181 18.19 12.79 4.13
CA LEU A 181 19.38 13.61 4.03
C LEU A 181 20.33 12.97 3.02
N ILE A 182 20.69 13.71 1.97
CA ILE A 182 21.50 13.19 0.87
C ILE A 182 22.82 13.97 0.82
N LYS A 183 23.94 13.23 0.77
CA LYS A 183 25.27 13.80 0.56
C LYS A 183 25.34 14.49 -0.81
N LYS A 184 25.89 15.71 -0.85
CA LYS A 184 26.07 16.46 -2.09
C LYS A 184 26.92 15.65 -3.09
N GLU A 185 27.95 14.98 -2.61
CA GLU A 185 28.87 14.16 -3.40
C GLU A 185 28.14 12.97 -4.06
N MET A 186 27.11 12.42 -3.39
CA MET A 186 26.30 11.36 -3.98
C MET A 186 25.47 11.89 -5.16
N LEU A 187 24.86 13.07 -5.02
CA LEU A 187 24.11 13.71 -6.10
C LEU A 187 25.01 14.14 -7.26
N GLU A 188 26.20 14.65 -6.99
CA GLU A 188 27.21 14.98 -8.01
C GLU A 188 27.69 13.72 -8.75
N ASP A 189 27.82 12.58 -8.07
CA ASP A 189 28.19 11.31 -8.69
C ASP A 189 27.04 10.73 -9.54
N VAL A 190 25.85 10.57 -8.97
CA VAL A 190 24.77 9.78 -9.61
C VAL A 190 23.78 10.60 -10.41
N GLY A 191 23.74 11.92 -10.20
CA GLY A 191 22.76 12.85 -10.76
C GLY A 191 21.52 13.04 -9.88
N LEU A 192 20.75 14.10 -10.15
CA LEU A 192 19.53 14.46 -9.42
C LEU A 192 18.34 13.52 -9.71
N PHE A 193 17.16 13.89 -9.24
CA PHE A 193 15.90 13.23 -9.58
C PHE A 193 15.60 13.31 -11.09
N GLU A 194 14.88 12.32 -11.62
CA GLU A 194 14.48 12.30 -13.02
C GLU A 194 13.14 13.00 -13.19
N ASP A 195 13.17 14.24 -13.69
CA ASP A 195 11.97 15.09 -13.86
C ASP A 195 10.88 14.42 -14.71
N LYS A 196 11.25 13.54 -15.64
CA LYS A 196 10.28 12.82 -16.46
C LYS A 196 9.33 11.98 -15.61
N PHE A 197 9.71 11.55 -14.41
CA PHE A 197 8.83 10.74 -13.56
C PHE A 197 7.63 11.54 -13.05
N PHE A 198 7.81 12.85 -12.85
CA PHE A 198 6.85 13.80 -12.25
C PHE A 198 6.49 13.48 -10.80
N MET A 199 6.01 12.26 -10.53
CA MET A 199 5.71 11.75 -9.19
C MET A 199 5.80 10.23 -9.16
N TYR A 200 6.09 9.68 -7.98
CA TYR A 200 6.37 8.26 -7.71
C TYR A 200 7.61 7.71 -8.41
N TYR A 201 8.37 6.90 -7.67
CA TYR A 201 9.59 6.20 -8.09
C TYR A 201 10.80 7.09 -8.38
N GLU A 202 10.70 8.42 -8.27
CA GLU A 202 11.83 9.33 -8.49
C GLU A 202 12.93 9.11 -7.43
N ASP A 203 12.52 8.86 -6.19
CA ASP A 203 13.38 8.49 -5.08
C ASP A 203 13.95 7.07 -5.25
N VAL A 204 13.11 6.11 -5.63
CA VAL A 204 13.54 4.72 -5.89
C VAL A 204 14.57 4.65 -7.02
N ASP A 205 14.39 5.41 -8.11
CA ASP A 205 15.38 5.52 -9.21
C ASP A 205 16.69 6.14 -8.71
N LEU A 206 16.62 7.20 -7.90
CA LEU A 206 17.79 7.85 -7.33
C LEU A 206 18.59 6.87 -6.45
N PHE A 207 17.93 6.17 -5.53
CA PHE A 207 18.60 5.19 -4.66
C PHE A 207 19.09 3.96 -5.41
N TRP A 208 18.38 3.52 -6.46
CA TRP A 208 18.88 2.46 -7.34
C TRP A 208 20.21 2.87 -8.02
N ARG A 209 20.27 4.09 -8.57
CA ARG A 209 21.51 4.63 -9.18
C ARG A 209 22.62 4.79 -8.15
N ALA A 210 22.31 5.29 -6.96
CA ALA A 210 23.24 5.39 -5.84
C ALA A 210 23.85 4.02 -5.51
N ARG A 211 23.02 2.97 -5.41
CA ARG A 211 23.48 1.60 -5.15
C ARG A 211 24.33 1.03 -6.28
N LEU A 212 24.00 1.31 -7.54
CA LEU A 212 24.86 0.93 -8.68
C LEU A 212 26.26 1.53 -8.59
N ARG A 213 26.40 2.66 -7.89
CA ARG A 213 27.67 3.36 -7.64
C ARG A 213 28.33 3.00 -6.31
N GLY A 214 27.71 2.10 -5.52
CA GLY A 214 28.27 1.61 -4.25
C GLY A 214 27.94 2.48 -3.03
N TRP A 215 27.03 3.45 -3.17
CA TRP A 215 26.54 4.20 -2.02
C TRP A 215 25.64 3.33 -1.14
N GLN A 216 25.83 3.46 0.18
CA GLN A 216 24.97 2.85 1.18
C GLN A 216 23.85 3.81 1.57
N ILE A 217 22.66 3.26 1.78
CA ILE A 217 21.49 4.00 2.24
C ILE A 217 21.16 3.47 3.63
N MET A 218 21.21 4.34 4.63
CA MET A 218 21.03 3.97 6.03
C MET A 218 19.70 4.51 6.56
N TYR A 219 18.99 3.65 7.28
CA TYR A 219 17.85 4.03 8.10
C TYR A 219 18.34 4.42 9.51
N GLU A 220 17.89 5.56 10.01
CA GLU A 220 18.18 6.09 11.35
C GLU A 220 16.88 6.19 12.17
N PRO A 221 16.64 5.27 13.12
CA PRO A 221 15.39 5.22 13.88
C PRO A 221 15.18 6.42 14.79
N ARG A 222 16.24 7.13 15.19
CA ARG A 222 16.13 8.35 16.02
C ARG A 222 15.62 9.56 15.23
N SER A 223 15.66 9.51 13.89
CA SER A 223 15.18 10.58 13.02
C SER A 223 13.69 10.38 12.71
N VAL A 224 12.83 10.86 13.61
CA VAL A 224 11.38 10.69 13.51
C VAL A 224 10.70 11.91 12.89
N VAL A 225 10.01 11.69 11.76
CA VAL A 225 9.17 12.70 11.09
C VAL A 225 7.74 12.15 10.95
N ARG A 226 6.76 13.02 11.27
CA ARG A 226 5.32 12.76 11.11
C ARG A 226 4.88 13.12 9.69
N HIS A 227 4.28 12.17 8.99
CA HIS A 227 3.99 12.29 7.55
C HIS A 227 2.48 12.22 7.26
N ILE A 228 1.95 13.24 6.57
CA ILE A 228 0.60 13.21 6.01
C ILE A 228 0.66 12.41 4.70
N HIS A 229 0.36 11.13 4.80
CA HIS A 229 0.34 10.22 3.67
C HIS A 229 -0.79 10.57 2.68
N CYS A 230 -0.54 10.45 1.38
CA CYS A 230 -1.51 10.77 0.32
C CYS A 230 -2.02 12.22 0.29
N GLY A 231 -1.21 13.20 0.74
CA GLY A 231 -1.59 14.61 0.73
C GLY A 231 -1.80 15.21 -0.67
N SER A 232 -1.07 14.72 -1.68
CA SER A 232 -1.10 15.28 -3.05
C SER A 232 -1.96 14.50 -4.04
N SER A 233 -2.36 13.28 -3.69
CA SER A 233 -3.03 12.35 -4.58
C SER A 233 -3.59 11.15 -3.81
N GLN A 234 -4.61 10.52 -4.38
CA GLN A 234 -5.25 9.34 -3.80
C GLN A 234 -4.60 8.05 -4.30
N GLU A 235 -4.28 7.15 -3.38
CA GLU A 235 -3.86 5.78 -3.68
C GLU A 235 -4.87 5.08 -4.59
N TRP A 236 -4.36 4.24 -5.51
CA TRP A 236 -5.16 3.46 -6.47
C TRP A 236 -5.99 4.28 -7.46
N SER A 237 -5.95 5.61 -7.41
CA SER A 237 -6.53 6.46 -8.45
C SER A 237 -5.93 6.17 -9.83
N PRO A 238 -6.63 6.52 -10.93
CA PRO A 238 -6.06 6.40 -12.27
C PRO A 238 -4.73 7.16 -12.43
N LEU A 239 -4.58 8.31 -11.76
CA LEU A 239 -3.34 9.08 -11.75
C LEU A 239 -2.20 8.29 -11.07
N PHE A 240 -2.44 7.79 -9.85
CA PHE A 240 -1.50 6.96 -9.10
C PHE A 240 -1.07 5.74 -9.94
N THR A 241 -2.05 5.00 -10.45
CA THR A 241 -1.83 3.75 -11.19
C THR A 241 -1.04 3.99 -12.48
N TYR A 242 -1.35 5.07 -13.20
CA TYR A 242 -0.61 5.46 -14.41
C TYR A 242 0.87 5.71 -14.10
N HIS A 243 1.17 6.57 -13.11
CA HIS A 243 2.55 6.95 -12.79
C HIS A 243 3.34 5.78 -12.19
N VAL A 244 2.77 5.00 -11.28
CA VAL A 244 3.42 3.84 -10.67
C VAL A 244 3.79 2.78 -11.71
N LEU A 245 2.85 2.39 -12.59
CA LEU A 245 3.13 1.37 -13.61
C LEU A 245 4.20 1.83 -14.60
N ARG A 246 4.08 3.07 -15.08
CA ARG A 246 5.00 3.67 -16.05
C ARG A 246 6.40 3.86 -15.45
N ASN A 247 6.49 4.53 -14.31
CA ASN A 247 7.78 4.90 -13.71
C ASN A 247 8.53 3.68 -13.17
N ARG A 248 7.83 2.65 -12.66
CA ARG A 248 8.46 1.37 -12.31
C ARG A 248 9.19 0.76 -13.51
N LEU A 249 8.53 0.69 -14.67
CA LEU A 249 9.11 0.11 -15.88
C LEU A 249 10.24 0.97 -16.47
N LEU A 250 10.15 2.29 -16.34
CA LEU A 250 11.23 3.22 -16.71
C LEU A 250 12.43 3.09 -15.77
N MET A 251 12.23 3.05 -14.46
CA MET A 251 13.29 2.81 -13.47
C MET A 251 14.03 1.50 -13.75
N ILE A 252 13.28 0.41 -13.99
CA ILE A 252 13.87 -0.88 -14.37
C ILE A 252 14.66 -0.76 -15.67
N LEU A 253 14.11 -0.07 -16.70
CA LEU A 253 14.81 0.18 -17.96
C LEU A 253 16.11 0.97 -17.75
N ARG A 254 16.16 1.91 -16.81
CA ARG A 254 17.35 2.74 -16.58
C ARG A 254 18.44 1.99 -15.79
N GLY A 255 18.08 1.38 -14.67
CA GLY A 255 19.05 0.78 -13.73
C GLY A 255 19.17 -0.74 -13.79
N GLY A 256 18.09 -1.46 -14.10
CA GLY A 256 18.01 -2.93 -14.01
C GLY A 256 18.90 -3.66 -15.02
N TRP A 257 19.21 -4.94 -14.80
CA TRP A 257 20.01 -5.72 -15.76
C TRP A 257 19.15 -6.20 -16.95
N PRO A 258 19.76 -6.56 -18.11
CA PRO A 258 19.01 -6.81 -19.34
C PRO A 258 17.88 -7.84 -19.21
N SER A 259 18.10 -8.95 -18.49
CA SER A 259 17.06 -9.96 -18.32
C SER A 259 15.92 -9.51 -17.40
N LEU A 260 16.18 -8.65 -16.39
CA LEU A 260 15.11 -8.06 -15.59
C LEU A 260 14.27 -7.08 -16.40
N VAL A 261 14.90 -6.25 -17.23
CA VAL A 261 14.20 -5.35 -18.15
C VAL A 261 13.31 -6.15 -19.08
N PHE A 262 13.88 -7.14 -19.77
CA PHE A 262 13.17 -7.99 -20.71
C PHE A 262 11.97 -8.69 -20.06
N LYS A 263 12.17 -9.37 -18.92
CA LYS A 263 11.10 -10.07 -18.20
C LYS A 263 9.98 -9.12 -17.75
N SER A 264 10.34 -7.96 -17.18
CA SER A 264 9.37 -7.01 -16.65
C SER A 264 8.53 -6.37 -17.75
N TRP A 265 9.18 -5.99 -18.85
CA TRP A 265 8.51 -5.43 -20.03
C TRP A 265 7.66 -6.50 -20.71
N LEU A 266 8.20 -7.68 -20.97
CA LEU A 266 7.45 -8.78 -21.58
C LEU A 266 6.20 -9.14 -20.75
N LYS A 267 6.33 -9.30 -19.43
CA LYS A 267 5.19 -9.56 -18.53
C LYS A 267 4.14 -8.44 -18.62
N TYR A 268 4.56 -7.18 -18.70
CA TYR A 268 3.64 -6.06 -18.86
C TYR A 268 2.88 -6.11 -20.19
N TYR A 269 3.57 -6.29 -21.33
CA TYR A 269 2.92 -6.34 -22.64
C TYR A 269 2.08 -7.59 -22.83
N LEU A 270 2.49 -8.76 -22.32
CA LEU A 270 1.68 -9.98 -22.35
C LEU A 270 0.41 -9.84 -21.52
N SER A 271 0.50 -9.26 -20.31
CA SER A 271 -0.69 -9.01 -19.49
C SER A 271 -1.62 -7.94 -20.09
N LEU A 272 -1.08 -6.97 -20.82
CA LEU A 272 -1.88 -6.01 -21.60
C LEU A 272 -2.56 -6.70 -22.79
N ALA A 273 -1.85 -7.54 -23.54
CA ALA A 273 -2.40 -8.31 -24.65
C ALA A 273 -3.53 -9.23 -24.18
N LEU A 274 -3.33 -9.93 -23.07
CA LEU A 274 -4.36 -10.75 -22.44
C LEU A 274 -5.57 -9.90 -22.03
N LEU A 275 -5.35 -8.74 -21.40
CA LEU A 275 -6.44 -7.83 -21.02
C LEU A 275 -7.25 -7.36 -22.23
N ILE A 276 -6.58 -7.02 -23.34
CA ILE A 276 -7.22 -6.67 -24.61
C ILE A 276 -8.08 -7.83 -25.11
N VAL A 277 -7.54 -9.05 -25.15
CA VAL A 277 -8.29 -10.24 -25.59
C VAL A 277 -9.51 -10.51 -24.71
N LEU A 278 -9.36 -10.43 -23.38
CA LEU A 278 -10.46 -10.63 -22.44
C LEU A 278 -11.54 -9.55 -22.58
N THR A 279 -11.14 -8.29 -22.76
CA THR A 279 -12.06 -7.17 -22.97
C THR A 279 -12.80 -7.28 -24.31
N LEU A 280 -12.09 -7.61 -25.39
CA LEU A 280 -12.73 -7.85 -26.69
C LEU A 280 -13.73 -9.02 -26.61
N ARG A 281 -13.36 -10.10 -25.93
CA ARG A 281 -14.24 -11.25 -25.70
C ARG A 281 -15.50 -10.86 -24.90
N SER A 282 -15.37 -10.06 -23.84
CA SER A 282 -16.53 -9.64 -23.03
C SER A 282 -17.50 -8.75 -23.81
N VAL A 283 -16.96 -7.83 -24.63
CA VAL A 283 -17.74 -6.97 -25.52
C VAL A 283 -18.44 -7.77 -26.61
N ILE A 284 -17.73 -8.67 -27.30
CA ILE A 284 -18.30 -9.52 -28.36
C ILE A 284 -19.43 -10.41 -27.82
N LEU A 285 -19.24 -10.99 -26.63
CA LEU A 285 -20.25 -11.84 -25.99
C LEU A 285 -21.41 -11.05 -25.36
N ARG A 286 -21.43 -9.71 -25.46
CA ARG A 286 -22.40 -8.81 -24.82
C ARG A 286 -22.57 -9.05 -23.31
N ARG A 287 -21.51 -9.55 -22.65
CA ARG A 287 -21.53 -9.98 -21.25
C ARG A 287 -21.04 -8.91 -20.27
N GLY A 288 -20.63 -7.72 -20.72
CA GLY A 288 -20.19 -6.68 -19.80
C GLY A 288 -19.63 -5.41 -20.44
N LYS A 289 -19.21 -4.48 -19.57
CA LYS A 289 -18.53 -3.23 -19.89
C LYS A 289 -17.03 -3.48 -20.19
N ALA A 290 -16.40 -2.56 -20.92
CA ALA A 290 -14.96 -2.59 -21.13
C ALA A 290 -14.21 -2.42 -19.79
N ASP A 291 -13.07 -3.09 -19.64
CA ASP A 291 -12.23 -2.94 -18.45
C ASP A 291 -11.76 -1.48 -18.32
N GLU A 292 -12.05 -0.86 -17.17
CA GLU A 292 -11.81 0.57 -16.93
C GLU A 292 -10.32 0.93 -16.96
N TYR A 293 -9.44 -0.04 -16.70
CA TYR A 293 -7.99 0.16 -16.71
C TYR A 293 -7.35 -0.11 -18.08
N LEU A 294 -8.07 -0.68 -19.05
CA LEU A 294 -7.50 -0.97 -20.37
C LEU A 294 -6.94 0.29 -21.04
N GLY A 295 -7.72 1.37 -21.07
CA GLY A 295 -7.29 2.64 -21.67
C GLY A 295 -6.05 3.22 -20.98
N LEU A 296 -5.99 3.12 -19.65
CA LEU A 296 -4.84 3.55 -18.85
C LEU A 296 -3.59 2.73 -19.21
N ARG A 297 -3.70 1.40 -19.27
CA ARG A 297 -2.55 0.52 -19.55
C ARG A 297 -2.04 0.65 -20.99
N VAL A 298 -2.92 0.89 -21.96
CA VAL A 298 -2.53 1.23 -23.35
C VAL A 298 -1.77 2.55 -23.37
N ARG A 299 -2.22 3.58 -22.63
CA ARG A 299 -1.51 4.85 -22.53
C ARG A 299 -0.12 4.71 -21.93
N VAL A 300 0.02 3.89 -20.87
CA VAL A 300 1.33 3.56 -20.29
C VAL A 300 2.22 2.87 -21.33
N ALA A 301 1.70 1.89 -22.07
CA ALA A 301 2.45 1.18 -23.11
C ALA A 301 2.96 2.14 -24.21
N ALA A 302 2.10 3.02 -24.71
CA ALA A 302 2.47 4.02 -25.71
C ALA A 302 3.55 4.98 -25.18
N ASP A 303 3.39 5.51 -23.96
CA ASP A 303 4.37 6.43 -23.37
C ASP A 303 5.74 5.75 -23.15
N LEU A 304 5.76 4.48 -22.74
CA LEU A 304 7.00 3.70 -22.61
C LEU A 304 7.74 3.57 -23.95
N LEU A 305 7.02 3.29 -25.04
CA LEU A 305 7.61 3.18 -26.38
C LEU A 305 8.12 4.53 -26.89
N LEU A 306 7.34 5.60 -26.72
CA LEU A 306 7.72 6.96 -27.14
C LEU A 306 8.98 7.46 -26.40
N ARG A 307 9.13 7.11 -25.12
CA ARG A 307 10.30 7.51 -24.30
C ARG A 307 11.49 6.58 -24.45
N LEU A 308 11.33 5.41 -25.07
CA LEU A 308 12.35 4.36 -25.14
C LEU A 308 13.71 4.87 -25.67
N PRO A 309 13.81 5.63 -26.77
CA PRO A 309 15.10 6.05 -27.31
C PRO A 309 15.91 6.88 -26.30
N GLY A 310 15.30 7.89 -25.69
CA GLY A 310 15.96 8.75 -24.70
C GLY A 310 16.35 7.99 -23.43
N GLN A 311 15.53 7.03 -23.02
CA GLN A 311 15.78 6.22 -21.83
C GLN A 311 16.88 5.17 -22.06
N LEU A 312 17.05 4.67 -23.29
CA LEU A 312 18.18 3.80 -23.65
C LEU A 312 19.52 4.52 -23.57
N VAL A 313 19.56 5.80 -23.98
CA VAL A 313 20.75 6.65 -23.81
C VAL A 313 21.08 6.83 -22.32
N GLN A 314 20.08 7.16 -21.50
CA GLN A 314 20.26 7.31 -20.05
C GLN A 314 20.71 5.99 -19.39
N ARG A 315 20.11 4.86 -19.79
CA ARG A 315 20.52 3.52 -19.37
C ARG A 315 21.99 3.24 -19.66
N PHE A 316 22.46 3.57 -20.86
CA PHE A 316 23.85 3.36 -21.23
C PHE A 316 24.79 4.13 -20.30
N THR A 317 24.50 5.42 -20.05
CA THR A 317 25.28 6.26 -19.14
C THR A 317 25.29 5.70 -17.71
N ILE A 318 24.11 5.33 -17.18
CA ILE A 318 23.97 4.79 -15.82
C ILE A 318 24.73 3.47 -15.68
N ARG A 319 24.51 2.52 -16.61
CA ARG A 319 25.10 1.18 -16.52
C ARG A 319 26.58 1.13 -16.86
N ARG A 320 27.09 2.04 -17.69
CA ARG A 320 28.54 2.16 -17.96
C ARG A 320 29.30 2.61 -16.71
N ARG A 321 28.67 3.44 -15.88
CA ARG A 321 29.27 3.95 -14.63
C ARG A 321 29.03 3.03 -13.43
N ARG A 322 28.37 1.88 -13.57
CA ARG A 322 28.13 0.99 -12.42
C ARG A 322 29.45 0.52 -11.81
N GLY A 323 29.59 0.68 -10.49
CA GLY A 323 30.69 0.12 -9.70
C GLY A 323 30.32 -1.20 -9.02
N VAL A 324 29.02 -1.48 -8.89
CA VAL A 324 28.50 -2.66 -8.19
C VAL A 324 27.89 -3.67 -9.17
N HIS A 325 28.11 -4.95 -8.90
CA HIS A 325 27.57 -6.03 -9.71
C HIS A 325 26.05 -6.20 -9.53
N ASP A 326 25.32 -6.57 -10.58
CA ASP A 326 23.84 -6.69 -10.55
C ASP A 326 23.36 -7.69 -9.48
N ARG A 327 24.18 -8.69 -9.15
CA ARG A 327 23.89 -9.68 -8.09
C ARG A 327 23.78 -9.05 -6.70
N GLU A 328 24.55 -8.01 -6.41
CA GLU A 328 24.45 -7.29 -5.13
C GLU A 328 23.14 -6.50 -5.06
N ILE A 329 22.76 -5.85 -6.15
CA ILE A 329 21.48 -5.13 -6.25
C ILE A 329 20.30 -6.09 -6.12
N ALA A 330 20.40 -7.27 -6.74
CA ALA A 330 19.36 -8.29 -6.68
C ALA A 330 19.07 -8.81 -5.26
N ARG A 331 19.99 -8.68 -4.30
CA ARG A 331 19.76 -9.07 -2.89
C ARG A 331 18.70 -8.21 -2.20
N TRP A 332 18.46 -7.00 -2.70
CA TRP A 332 17.47 -6.07 -2.18
C TRP A 332 16.06 -6.32 -2.71
N ILE A 333 15.93 -7.19 -3.70
CA ILE A 333 14.65 -7.62 -4.24
C ILE A 333 14.19 -8.81 -3.40
N ALA A 334 13.02 -8.67 -2.78
CA ALA A 334 12.40 -9.73 -1.99
C ALA A 334 12.35 -11.02 -2.81
N ARG A 335 12.67 -12.14 -2.15
CA ARG A 335 12.53 -13.45 -2.77
C ARG A 335 11.04 -13.83 -2.80
N PRO A 336 10.57 -14.50 -3.87
CA PRO A 336 9.19 -14.93 -3.99
C PRO A 336 8.76 -15.90 -2.90
#